data_AF-A0A1Q6TNZ6-F1
#
_entry.id   AF-A0A1Q6TNZ6-F1
#
_cell.length_a   1.000
_cell.length_b   1.000
_cell.length_c   1.000
_cell.angle_alpha   90.00
_cell.angle_beta   90.00
_cell.angle_gamma   90.00
#
_symmetry.space_group_name_H-M   'P 1'
#
loop_
_entity.id
_entity.type
_entity.pdbx_description
1 polymer ?
#
loop_
_entity_poly.entity_id
_entity_poly.type
_entity_poly.pdbx_seq_one_letter_code
_entity_poly.pdbx_strand_id
1 'polypeptide(L)'
;MKYVVHYCKNPLCDNCWMDEDLTNAKSRPPKWKYCPNCVKIGYTNPGKPILKQYQKKKIELMNKAKKRKKDVLLSYYKFVKTLDFLV
;
A
#
# COMPACT_ATOMS: atom_id res chain seq x y z
N MET A 1 17.07 -7.87 -2.67
CA MET A 1 16.01 -7.38 -3.58
C MET A 1 15.13 -8.57 -3.97
N LYS A 2 13.81 -8.36 -4.15
CA LYS A 2 12.91 -9.42 -4.64
C LYS A 2 12.70 -9.21 -6.14
N TYR A 3 12.92 -10.25 -6.93
CA TYR A 3 12.61 -10.27 -8.36
C TYR A 3 11.34 -11.06 -8.59
N VAL A 4 10.51 -10.64 -9.53
CA VAL A 4 9.30 -11.35 -9.93
C VAL A 4 9.19 -11.36 -11.45
N VAL A 5 8.60 -12.44 -11.98
CA VAL A 5 8.27 -12.52 -13.40
C VAL A 5 7.04 -11.65 -13.66
N HIS A 6 7.19 -10.67 -14.54
CA HIS A 6 6.10 -9.85 -15.05
C HIS A 6 5.64 -10.36 -16.40
N TYR A 7 4.35 -10.24 -16.66
CA TYR A 7 3.79 -10.40 -18.00
C TYR A 7 3.40 -9.03 -18.54
N CYS A 8 3.51 -8.87 -19.85
CA CYS A 8 3.22 -7.60 -20.48
C CYS A 8 1.76 -7.20 -20.23
N LYS A 9 1.55 -5.93 -19.87
CA LYS A 9 0.21 -5.35 -19.75
C LYS A 9 -0.54 -5.29 -21.09
N ASN A 10 0.17 -5.24 -22.22
CA ASN A 10 -0.45 -5.24 -23.54
C ASN A 10 -1.09 -6.62 -23.80
N PRO A 11 -2.42 -6.71 -24.00
CA PRO A 11 -3.10 -7.98 -24.21
C PRO A 11 -2.69 -8.68 -25.52
N LEU A 12 -2.10 -7.96 -26.46
CA LEU A 12 -1.56 -8.50 -27.71
C LEU A 12 -0.08 -8.91 -27.61
N CYS A 13 0.53 -8.82 -26.43
CA CYS A 13 1.93 -9.16 -26.21
C CYS A 13 2.04 -10.25 -25.13
N ASP A 14 2.61 -11.40 -25.50
CA ASP A 14 2.80 -12.53 -24.59
C ASP A 14 4.21 -12.58 -23.97
N ASN A 15 4.93 -11.47 -24.00
CA ASN A 15 6.29 -11.41 -23.48
C ASN A 15 6.29 -11.39 -21.94
N CYS A 16 7.16 -12.20 -21.34
CA CYS A 16 7.43 -12.19 -19.91
C CYS A 16 8.90 -11.85 -19.62
N TRP A 17 9.17 -11.17 -18.51
CA TRP A 17 10.53 -10.82 -18.12
C TRP A 17 10.67 -10.77 -16.60
N MET A 18 11.89 -10.98 -16.10
CA MET A 18 12.20 -10.73 -14.70
C MET A 18 12.51 -9.25 -14.48
N ASP A 19 11.96 -8.71 -13.40
CA ASP A 19 12.23 -7.34 -12.97
C ASP A 19 12.07 -7.22 -11.45
N GLU A 20 12.53 -6.11 -10.90
CA GLU A 20 12.41 -5.81 -9.47
C GLU A 20 10.94 -5.69 -9.05
N ASP A 21 10.59 -6.36 -7.96
CA ASP A 21 9.27 -6.25 -7.35
C ASP A 21 9.12 -4.95 -6.56
N LEU A 22 8.81 -3.87 -7.28
CA LEU A 22 8.63 -2.53 -6.72
C LEU A 22 7.32 -2.37 -5.95
N THR A 23 6.36 -3.27 -6.16
CA THR A 23 4.98 -3.14 -5.67
C THR A 23 4.63 -4.14 -4.57
N ASN A 24 5.56 -5.04 -4.23
CA ASN A 24 5.27 -6.23 -3.45
C ASN A 24 4.02 -6.93 -4.00
N ALA A 25 4.11 -7.31 -5.29
CA ALA A 25 2.98 -7.70 -6.11
C ALA A 25 2.09 -8.75 -5.43
N LYS A 26 0.81 -8.43 -5.25
CA LYS A 26 -0.17 -9.36 -4.68
C LYS A 26 -0.63 -10.41 -5.68
N SER A 27 -0.72 -10.05 -6.97
CA SER A 27 -1.03 -10.98 -8.05
C SER A 27 0.24 -11.65 -8.57
N ARG A 28 0.16 -12.95 -8.84
CA ARG A 28 1.24 -13.75 -9.41
C ARG A 28 0.71 -14.46 -10.68
N PRO A 29 1.18 -14.10 -11.88
CA PRO A 29 2.15 -13.05 -12.19
C PRO A 29 1.53 -11.63 -12.30
N PRO A 30 2.25 -10.57 -11.88
CA PRO A 30 1.80 -9.18 -12.03
C PRO A 30 1.75 -8.70 -13.49
N LYS A 31 0.65 -8.01 -13.86
CA LYS A 31 0.36 -7.47 -15.22
C LYS A 31 0.19 -5.94 -15.28
N TRP A 32 0.87 -5.19 -14.43
CA TRP A 32 0.65 -3.74 -14.30
C TRP A 32 1.56 -2.86 -15.18
N LYS A 33 2.62 -3.43 -15.78
CA LYS A 33 3.58 -2.72 -16.65
C LYS A 33 3.78 -3.43 -18.00
N TYR A 34 4.21 -2.69 -19.00
CA TYR A 34 4.61 -3.11 -20.33
C TYR A 34 6.05 -3.63 -20.36
N CYS A 35 6.31 -4.61 -21.23
CA CYS A 35 7.64 -5.18 -21.45
C CYS A 35 8.55 -4.18 -22.18
N PRO A 36 9.88 -4.39 -22.15
CA PRO A 36 10.84 -3.50 -22.83
C PRO A 36 10.54 -3.30 -24.32
N ASN A 37 10.04 -4.34 -25.02
CA ASN A 37 9.70 -4.25 -26.44
C ASN A 37 8.49 -3.35 -26.69
N CYS A 38 7.45 -3.47 -25.85
CA CYS A 38 6.31 -2.56 -25.93
C CYS A 38 6.72 -1.11 -25.61
N VAL A 39 7.65 -0.89 -24.68
CA VAL A 39 8.13 0.47 -24.41
C VAL A 39 8.87 1.06 -25.61
N LYS A 40 9.69 0.27 -26.31
CA LYS A 40 10.39 0.71 -27.54
C LYS A 40 9.46 1.17 -28.66
N ILE A 41 8.26 0.58 -28.76
CA ILE A 41 7.27 0.95 -29.78
C ILE A 41 6.29 2.05 -29.31
N GLY A 42 6.49 2.63 -28.13
CA GLY A 42 5.74 3.81 -27.66
C GLY A 42 4.78 3.58 -26.48
N TYR A 43 4.75 2.40 -25.86
CA TYR A 43 3.96 2.20 -24.64
C TYR A 43 4.67 2.79 -23.41
N THR A 44 3.93 3.47 -22.55
CA THR A 44 4.49 4.11 -21.36
C THR A 44 4.18 3.35 -20.08
N ASN A 45 5.21 3.01 -19.31
CA ASN A 45 5.04 2.43 -17.99
C ASN A 45 4.68 3.50 -16.95
N PRO A 46 3.74 3.22 -16.02
CA PRO A 46 3.50 4.12 -14.91
C PRO A 46 4.79 4.24 -14.08
N GLY A 47 5.11 5.46 -13.65
CA GLY A 47 6.26 5.71 -12.78
C GLY A 47 6.17 4.86 -11.50
N LYS A 48 7.34 4.59 -10.88
CA LYS A 48 7.40 3.83 -9.62
C LYS A 48 6.38 4.44 -8.64
N PRO A 49 5.41 3.69 -8.09
CA PRO A 49 4.50 4.25 -7.11
C PRO A 49 5.34 4.79 -5.96
N ILE A 50 5.18 6.08 -5.65
CA ILE A 50 6.02 6.75 -4.67
C ILE A 50 5.75 6.10 -3.32
N LEU A 51 6.68 5.28 -2.84
CA LEU A 51 6.64 4.60 -1.55
C LEU A 51 6.27 5.57 -0.41
N LYS A 52 6.69 6.84 -0.51
CA LYS A 52 6.37 7.91 0.45
C LYS A 52 4.86 8.15 0.60
N GLN A 53 4.05 8.07 -0.45
CA GLN A 53 2.61 8.34 -0.35
C GLN A 53 1.88 7.19 0.38
N TYR A 54 2.25 5.94 0.09
CA TYR A 54 1.74 4.78 0.80
C TYR A 54 2.17 4.79 2.28
N GLN A 55 3.43 5.12 2.55
CA GLN A 55 3.94 5.27 3.91
C GLN A 55 3.22 6.38 4.68
N LYS A 56 2.97 7.55 4.06
CA LYS A 56 2.19 8.65 4.66
C LYS A 56 0.78 8.19 5.04
N LYS A 57 0.05 7.55 4.13
CA LYS A 57 -1.30 7.04 4.41
C LYS A 57 -1.32 6.00 5.53
N LYS A 58 -0.31 5.12 5.58
CA LYS A 58 -0.15 4.14 6.67
C LYS A 58 0.11 4.82 8.02
N ILE A 59 1.00 5.80 8.07
CA ILE A 59 1.29 6.58 9.28
C ILE A 59 0.04 7.32 9.77
N GLU A 60 -0.70 7.94 8.85
CA GLU A 60 -1.95 8.64 9.18
C GLU A 60 -3.00 7.70 9.80
N LEU A 61 -3.18 6.51 9.22
CA LEU A 61 -4.08 5.49 9.75
C LEU A 61 -3.65 5.00 11.15
N MET A 62 -2.34 4.78 11.36
CA MET A 62 -1.80 4.40 12.66
C MET A 62 -2.01 5.49 13.72
N ASN A 63 -1.82 6.76 13.36
CA ASN A 63 -2.06 7.89 14.27
C ASN A 63 -3.55 8.03 14.62
N LYS A 64 -4.45 7.87 13.65
CA LYS A 64 -5.90 7.84 13.89
C LYS A 64 -6.30 6.70 14.82
N ALA A 65 -5.72 5.51 14.66
CA ALA A 65 -5.97 4.38 15.56
C ALA A 65 -5.48 4.64 16.99
N LYS A 66 -4.26 5.20 17.16
CA LYS A 66 -3.73 5.60 18.47
C LYS A 66 -4.60 6.64 19.16
N LYS A 67 -5.07 7.65 18.44
CA LYS A 67 -5.98 8.68 18.96
C LYS A 67 -7.28 8.07 19.47
N ARG A 68 -7.94 7.23 18.66
CA ARG A 68 -9.18 6.53 19.06
C ARG A 68 -9.00 5.71 20.34
N LYS A 69 -7.89 4.97 20.46
CA LYS A 69 -7.60 4.20 21.69
C LYS A 69 -7.45 5.11 22.91
N LYS A 70 -6.78 6.26 22.77
CA LYS A 70 -6.62 7.24 23.83
C LYS A 70 -7.96 7.86 24.24
N ASP A 71 -8.81 8.20 23.27
CA ASP A 71 -10.13 8.81 23.53
C ASP A 71 -11.04 7.85 24.30
N VAL A 72 -11.06 6.56 23.93
CA VAL A 72 -11.79 5.51 24.67
C VAL A 72 -11.28 5.37 26.10
N LEU A 73 -9.96 5.30 26.30
CA LEU A 73 -9.35 5.17 27.62
C LEU A 73 -9.69 6.38 28.51
N LEU A 74 -9.64 7.58 27.95
CA LEU A 74 -9.96 8.82 28.66
C LEU A 74 -11.45 8.88 29.03
N SER A 75 -12.33 8.44 28.13
CA SER A 75 -13.77 8.34 28.40
C SER A 75 -14.06 7.37 29.55
N TYR A 76 -13.39 6.20 29.55
CA TYR A 76 -13.53 5.23 30.62
C TYR A 76 -13.07 5.79 31.97
N TYR A 77 -11.89 6.43 32.01
CA TYR A 77 -11.39 7.05 33.24
C TYR A 77 -12.32 8.13 33.78
N LYS A 78 -12.90 8.98 32.91
CA LYS A 78 -13.89 9.98 33.31
C LYS A 78 -15.16 9.35 33.89
N PHE A 79 -15.63 8.25 33.30
CA PHE A 79 -16.79 7.52 33.79
C PHE A 79 -16.56 6.91 35.17
N VAL A 80 -15.44 6.21 35.37
CA VAL A 80 -15.11 5.63 36.69
C VAL A 80 -14.97 6.74 37.74
N LYS A 81 -14.24 7.81 37.42
CA LYS A 81 -14.06 8.93 38.35
C LYS A 81 -15.38 9.63 38.72
N THR A 82 -16.39 9.63 37.83
CA THR A 82 -17.70 10.22 38.17
C THR A 82 -18.53 9.32 39.07
N LEU A 83 -18.39 8.00 38.96
CA LEU A 83 -19.03 7.06 39.88
C LEU A 83 -18.44 7.12 41.30
N ASP A 84 -17.12 7.28 41.42
CA ASP A 84 -16.44 7.41 42.73
C ASP A 84 -16.84 8.68 43.50
N PHE A 85 -17.44 9.68 42.84
CA PHE A 85 -17.96 10.90 43.48
C PHE A 85 -19.42 10.78 43.93
N LEU A 86 -20.11 9.69 43.59
CA LEU A 86 -21.53 9.46 43.89
C LEU A 86 -21.77 8.43 45.02
N VAL A 87 -20.69 7.90 45.61
CA VAL A 87 -20.67 7.00 46.78
C VAL A 87 -20.05 7.75 47.96
#